data_AF-A0A1B8CYR2-F1
#
_entry.id   AF-A0A1B8CYR2-F1
#
_cell.length_a   1.000
_cell.length_b   1.000
_cell.length_c   1.000
_cell.angle_alpha   90.00
_cell.angle_beta   90.00
_cell.angle_gamma   90.00
#
_symmetry.space_group_name_H-M   'P 1'
#
loop_
_entity.id
_entity.type
_entity.pdbx_description
1 polymer ?
#
loop_
_entity_poly.entity_id
_entity_poly.type
_entity_poly.pdbx_seq_one_letter_code
_entity_poly.pdbx_strand_id
1 'polypeptide(L)'
;MNRSNTEYPSVQYPQNGEDCWALGGRWYQEWKYINQNMETTSREYGRLRPDAENALRRIDREVMGSQQQRAISRQYADVLERYGKVKAILNRNEWLKRSMKGLGNHMRRNALLYKDDVPTFPLNM
;
A
#
# COMPACT_ATOMS: atom_id res chain seq x y z
N MET A 1 9.61 14.17 -13.95
CA MET A 1 9.99 12.80 -13.55
C MET A 1 8.78 12.12 -12.93
N ASN A 2 8.55 10.87 -13.31
CA ASN A 2 7.31 10.12 -13.09
C ASN A 2 6.88 10.10 -11.63
N ARG A 3 5.58 10.38 -11.44
CA ARG A 3 4.86 10.16 -10.18
C ARG A 3 5.23 8.77 -9.67
N SER A 4 5.50 8.66 -8.37
CA SER A 4 5.60 7.37 -7.68
C SER A 4 4.22 6.69 -7.71
N ASN A 5 3.78 6.26 -8.90
CA ASN A 5 2.83 5.17 -9.06
C ASN A 5 3.55 3.98 -8.46
N THR A 6 3.27 3.72 -7.19
CA THR A 6 3.45 2.38 -6.64
C THR A 6 2.36 1.58 -7.35
N GLU A 7 2.59 1.26 -8.62
CA GLU A 7 1.74 0.41 -9.43
C GLU A 7 1.87 -0.97 -8.81
N TYR A 8 0.95 -1.25 -7.90
CA TYR A 8 0.79 -2.59 -7.43
C TYR A 8 0.47 -3.48 -8.63
N PRO A 9 1.12 -4.65 -8.73
CA PRO A 9 0.91 -5.55 -9.85
C PRO A 9 -0.57 -5.90 -9.98
N SER A 10 -1.05 -6.05 -11.22
CA SER A 10 -2.42 -6.49 -11.49
C SER A 10 -2.67 -7.82 -10.77
N VAL A 11 -3.69 -7.84 -9.91
CA VAL A 11 -4.04 -9.01 -9.11
C VAL A 11 -4.76 -10.01 -10.00
N GLN A 12 -4.23 -11.22 -10.11
CA GLN A 12 -4.94 -12.35 -10.72
C GLN A 12 -5.83 -12.99 -9.65
N TYR A 13 -7.14 -13.00 -9.89
CA TYR A 13 -8.10 -13.61 -8.97
C TYR A 13 -8.26 -15.10 -9.28
N PRO A 14 -8.46 -15.95 -8.25
CA PRO A 14 -8.80 -17.35 -8.43
C PRO A 14 -10.10 -17.53 -9.23
N GLN A 15 -10.26 -18.72 -9.83
CA GLN A 15 -11.42 -19.03 -10.67
C GLN A 15 -12.53 -19.77 -9.91
N ASN A 16 -12.28 -20.23 -8.68
CA ASN A 16 -13.27 -20.88 -7.83
C ASN A 16 -13.54 -20.06 -6.55
N GLY A 17 -14.71 -20.27 -5.94
CA GLY A 17 -15.16 -19.53 -4.76
C GLY A 17 -14.33 -19.79 -3.51
N GLU A 18 -13.92 -21.04 -3.26
CA GLU A 18 -13.14 -21.43 -2.08
C GLU A 18 -11.79 -20.71 -2.01
N ASP A 19 -11.04 -20.71 -3.12
CA ASP A 19 -9.75 -20.01 -3.20
C ASP A 19 -9.90 -18.50 -3.11
N CYS A 20 -10.99 -17.96 -3.67
CA CYS A 20 -11.30 -16.54 -3.52
C CYS A 20 -11.57 -16.18 -2.05
N TRP A 21 -12.34 -17.00 -1.34
CA TRP A 21 -12.59 -16.84 0.09
C TRP A 21 -11.30 -16.94 0.91
N ALA A 22 -10.46 -17.95 0.64
CA ALA A 22 -9.18 -18.10 1.32
C ALA A 22 -8.25 -16.89 1.07
N LEU A 23 -8.21 -16.38 -0.16
CA LEU A 23 -7.43 -15.20 -0.51
C LEU A 23 -7.95 -13.94 0.19
N GLY A 24 -9.26 -13.71 0.16
CA GLY A 24 -9.92 -12.60 0.86
C GLY A 24 -9.68 -12.65 2.36
N GLY A 25 -9.76 -13.84 2.96
CA GLY A 25 -9.47 -14.08 4.37
C GLY A 25 -8.02 -13.71 4.74
N ARG A 26 -7.03 -14.12 3.94
CA ARG A 26 -5.62 -13.74 4.17
C ARG A 26 -5.41 -12.23 4.11
N TRP A 27 -5.95 -11.57 3.08
CA TRP A 27 -5.84 -10.10 2.96
C TRP A 27 -6.57 -9.36 4.07
N TYR A 28 -7.73 -9.87 4.53
CA TYR A 28 -8.46 -9.28 5.63
C TYR A 28 -7.67 -9.34 6.94
N GLN A 29 -7.03 -10.47 7.24
CA GLN A 29 -6.17 -10.59 8.44
C GLN A 29 -4.98 -9.63 8.37
N GLU A 30 -4.33 -9.53 7.22
CA GLU A 30 -3.24 -8.57 7.01
C GLU A 30 -3.71 -7.11 7.16
N TRP A 31 -4.84 -6.77 6.55
CA TRP A 31 -5.45 -5.45 6.67
C TRP A 31 -5.76 -5.14 8.14
N LYS A 32 -6.34 -6.09 8.88
CA LYS A 32 -6.65 -5.92 10.30
C LYS A 32 -5.37 -5.66 11.11
N TYR A 33 -4.31 -6.42 10.87
CA TYR A 33 -3.01 -6.21 11.52
C TYR A 33 -2.43 -4.81 11.24
N ILE A 34 -2.43 -4.38 9.98
CA ILE A 34 -1.96 -3.03 9.61
C ILE A 34 -2.82 -1.94 10.28
N ASN A 35 -4.14 -2.12 10.34
CA ASN A 35 -5.03 -1.10 10.89
C ASN A 35 -4.90 -0.90 12.41
N GLN A 36 -4.39 -1.88 13.16
CA GLN A 36 -4.12 -1.71 14.60
C GLN A 36 -3.18 -0.53 14.89
N ASN A 37 -2.28 -0.22 13.96
CA ASN A 37 -1.28 0.83 14.13
C ASN A 37 -1.43 1.97 13.10
N MET A 38 -2.57 2.06 12.41
CA MET A 38 -2.74 2.98 11.29
C MET A 38 -2.70 4.45 11.70
N GLU A 39 -3.26 4.77 12.87
CA GLU A 39 -3.24 6.14 13.37
C GLU A 39 -1.81 6.61 13.65
N THR A 40 -1.02 5.81 14.37
CA THR A 40 0.40 6.07 14.63
C THR A 40 1.19 6.17 13.32
N THR A 41 0.94 5.26 12.39
CA THR A 41 1.57 5.25 11.05
C THR A 41 1.27 6.55 10.29
N SER A 42 0.00 6.99 10.30
CA SER A 42 -0.44 8.20 9.58
C SER A 42 0.13 9.48 10.21
N ARG A 43 0.19 9.55 11.54
CA ARG A 43 0.82 10.67 12.26
C ARG A 43 2.32 10.74 11.96
N GLU A 44 3.01 9.60 12.03
CA GLU A 44 4.44 9.53 11.71
C GLU A 44 4.72 9.89 10.25
N TYR A 45 3.86 9.48 9.31
CA TYR A 45 3.94 9.90 7.91
C TYR A 45 3.84 11.42 7.79
N GLY A 46 2.83 12.02 8.42
CA GLY A 46 2.62 13.48 8.42
C GLY A 46 3.81 14.24 9.01
N ARG A 47 4.44 13.69 10.05
CA ARG A 47 5.64 14.26 10.69
C ARG A 47 6.88 14.21 9.80
N LEU A 48 7.11 13.09 9.12
CA LEU A 48 8.31 12.87 8.29
C LEU A 48 8.22 13.51 6.90
N ARG A 49 7.00 13.62 6.36
CA ARG A 49 6.75 14.01 4.97
C ARG A 49 7.41 15.34 4.55
N PRO A 50 7.33 16.44 5.32
CA PRO A 50 7.90 17.73 4.88
C PRO A 50 9.41 17.64 4.64
N ASP A 51 10.14 17.02 5.57
CA ASP A 51 11.59 16.89 5.48
C ASP A 51 12.01 15.88 4.41
N ALA A 52 11.31 14.74 4.33
CA ALA A 52 11.57 13.72 3.34
C ALA A 52 11.32 14.21 1.90
N GLU A 53 10.17 14.85 1.65
CA GLU A 53 9.85 15.40 0.32
C GLU A 53 10.79 16.55 -0.06
N ASN A 54 11.23 17.37 0.91
CA ASN A 54 12.24 18.37 0.65
C ASN A 54 13.60 17.76 0.29
N ALA A 55 14.06 16.77 1.05
CA ALA A 55 15.30 16.05 0.77
C ALA A 55 15.27 15.38 -0.62
N LEU A 56 14.18 14.68 -0.96
CA LEU A 56 14.00 14.08 -2.28
C LEU A 56 14.05 15.13 -3.40
N ARG A 57 13.35 16.26 -3.25
CA ARG A 57 13.41 17.35 -4.25
C ARG A 57 14.81 17.93 -4.41
N ARG A 58 15.58 18.02 -3.33
CA ARG A 58 16.99 18.48 -3.40
C ARG A 58 17.84 17.45 -4.13
N ILE A 59 17.72 16.17 -3.78
CA ILE A 59 18.42 15.06 -4.44
C ILE A 59 18.12 15.02 -5.93
N ASP A 60 16.86 15.22 -6.34
CA ASP A 60 16.41 15.22 -7.74
C ASP A 60 16.97 16.39 -8.56
N ARG A 61 17.35 17.50 -7.91
CA ARG A 61 17.97 18.66 -8.57
C ARG A 61 19.47 18.49 -8.79
N GLU A 62 20.10 17.58 -8.06
CA GLU A 62 21.53 17.33 -8.18
C GLU A 62 21.84 16.34 -9.31
N VAL A 63 23.03 16.47 -9.89
CA VAL A 63 23.54 15.48 -10.84
C VAL A 63 23.67 14.13 -10.13
N MET A 64 23.13 13.07 -10.74
CA MET A 64 23.22 11.71 -10.22
C MET A 64 24.68 11.32 -9.98
N GLY A 65 24.96 10.78 -8.79
CA GLY A 65 26.29 10.36 -8.38
C GLY A 65 27.21 11.48 -7.89
N SER A 66 26.80 12.76 -8.00
CA SER A 66 27.59 13.89 -7.52
C SER A 66 27.86 13.83 -6.02
N GLN A 67 28.96 14.43 -5.59
CA GLN A 67 29.30 14.53 -4.17
C GLN A 67 28.22 15.26 -3.36
N GLN A 68 27.59 16.27 -3.97
CA GLN A 68 26.49 17.03 -3.38
C GLN A 68 25.24 16.15 -3.17
N GLN A 69 24.85 15.36 -4.17
CA GLN A 69 23.75 14.41 -4.04
C GLN A 69 24.00 13.40 -2.92
N ARG A 70 25.23 12.86 -2.84
CA ARG A 70 25.61 11.90 -1.79
C ARG A 70 25.61 12.53 -0.40
N ALA A 71 26.05 13.79 -0.28
CA ALA A 71 26.03 14.53 0.98
C ALA A 71 24.60 14.74 1.48
N ILE A 72 23.68 15.17 0.61
CA ILE A 72 22.26 15.33 0.95
C ILE A 72 21.66 13.97 1.33
N SER A 73 21.93 12.92 0.56
CA SER A 73 21.41 11.57 0.84
C SER A 73 21.85 11.05 2.21
N ARG A 74 23.13 11.28 2.58
CA ARG A 74 23.65 10.92 3.91
C ARG A 74 23.03 11.76 5.03
N GLN A 75 22.88 13.07 4.82
CA GLN A 75 22.28 13.98 5.80
C GLN A 75 20.85 13.57 6.17
N TYR A 76 20.09 13.06 5.20
CA TYR A 76 18.67 12.71 5.38
C TYR A 76 18.40 11.20 5.37
N ALA A 77 19.42 10.35 5.47
CA ALA A 77 19.30 8.90 5.32
C ALA A 77 18.22 8.30 6.23
N ASP A 78 18.29 8.60 7.53
CA ASP A 78 17.35 8.07 8.53
C ASP A 78 15.90 8.54 8.29
N VAL A 79 15.73 9.81 7.90
CA VAL A 79 14.42 10.39 7.62
C VAL A 79 13.81 9.75 6.38
N LEU A 80 14.60 9.58 5.32
CA LEU A 80 14.16 8.95 4.07
C LEU A 80 13.85 7.47 4.25
N GLU A 81 14.65 6.75 5.04
CA GLU A 81 14.40 5.34 5.36
C GLU A 81 13.08 5.17 6.13
N ARG A 82 12.88 5.93 7.21
CA ARG A 82 11.65 5.88 8.00
C ARG A 82 10.44 6.31 7.18
N TYR A 83 10.57 7.37 6.39
CA TYR A 83 9.51 7.84 5.51
C TYR A 83 9.13 6.76 4.47
N GLY A 84 10.12 6.09 3.88
CA GLY A 84 9.91 4.97 2.96
C GLY A 84 9.15 3.81 3.59
N LYS A 85 9.52 3.39 4.81
CA LYS A 85 8.84 2.32 5.56
C LYS A 85 7.39 2.67 5.83
N VAL A 86 7.12 3.87 6.35
CA VAL A 86 5.76 4.32 6.67
C VAL A 86 4.92 4.45 5.40
N LYS A 87 5.48 5.03 4.34
CA LYS A 87 4.81 5.15 3.03
C LYS A 87 4.45 3.76 2.46
N ALA A 88 5.33 2.77 2.60
CA ALA A 88 5.06 1.41 2.16
C ALA A 88 3.87 0.79 2.91
N ILE A 89 3.76 1.00 4.23
CA ILE A 89 2.62 0.52 5.04
C ILE A 89 1.31 1.16 4.56
N LEU A 90 1.29 2.49 4.38
CA LEU A 90 0.10 3.20 3.89
C LEU A 90 -0.32 2.70 2.50
N ASN A 91 0.65 2.57 1.59
CA ASN A 91 0.39 2.04 0.27
C ASN A 91 -0.15 0.61 0.35
N ARG A 92 0.38 -0.23 1.24
CA ARG A 92 -0.05 -1.63 1.38
C ARG A 92 -1.49 -1.72 1.87
N ASN A 93 -1.86 -0.87 2.81
CA ASN A 93 -3.23 -0.76 3.29
C ASN A 93 -4.20 -0.39 2.15
N GLU A 94 -3.86 0.61 1.35
CA GLU A 94 -4.66 1.01 0.20
C GLU A 94 -4.77 -0.08 -0.86
N TRP A 95 -3.67 -0.81 -1.12
CA TRP A 95 -3.71 -1.97 -2.00
C TRP A 95 -4.63 -3.07 -1.49
N LEU A 96 -4.59 -3.40 -0.19
CA LEU A 96 -5.44 -4.43 0.41
C LEU A 96 -6.91 -4.06 0.25
N LYS A 97 -7.30 -2.82 0.56
CA LYS A 97 -8.68 -2.34 0.36
C LYS A 97 -9.14 -2.50 -1.10
N ARG A 98 -8.33 -2.02 -2.04
CA ARG A 98 -8.63 -2.10 -3.48
C ARG A 98 -8.72 -3.54 -3.96
N SER A 99 -7.81 -4.41 -3.51
CA SER A 99 -7.75 -5.81 -3.91
C SER A 99 -8.92 -6.61 -3.36
N MET A 100 -9.31 -6.40 -2.10
CA MET A 100 -10.49 -7.02 -1.51
C MET A 100 -11.78 -6.58 -2.21
N LYS A 101 -11.91 -5.28 -2.51
CA LYS A 101 -13.04 -4.77 -3.31
C LYS A 101 -13.08 -5.37 -4.72
N GLY A 102 -11.93 -5.47 -5.37
CA GLY A 102 -11.80 -6.09 -6.69
C GLY A 102 -12.16 -7.57 -6.69
N LEU A 103 -11.71 -8.31 -5.67
CA LEU A 103 -12.04 -9.71 -5.46
C LEU A 103 -13.54 -9.93 -5.25
N GLY A 104 -14.20 -9.09 -4.43
CA GLY A 104 -15.64 -9.17 -4.24
C GLY A 104 -16.43 -8.91 -5.51
N ASN A 105 -15.98 -7.96 -6.34
CA ASN A 105 -16.56 -7.72 -7.66
C ASN A 105 -16.33 -8.89 -8.62
N HIS A 106 -15.15 -9.50 -8.60
CA HIS A 106 -14.82 -10.68 -9.40
C HIS A 106 -15.72 -11.86 -9.02
N MET A 107 -15.85 -12.17 -7.74
CA MET A 107 -16.70 -13.26 -7.26
C MET A 107 -18.17 -13.05 -7.62
N ARG A 108 -18.69 -11.82 -7.51
CA ARG A 108 -20.05 -11.49 -7.92
C ARG A 108 -20.27 -11.68 -9.42
N ARG A 109 -19.35 -11.18 -10.26
CA ARG A 109 -19.46 -11.27 -11.73
C ARG A 109 -19.41 -12.70 -12.24
N ASN A 110 -18.67 -13.57 -11.57
CA ASN A 110 -18.48 -14.96 -11.96
C ASN A 110 -19.34 -15.96 -11.17
N ALA A 111 -20.34 -15.47 -10.41
CA ALA A 111 -21.22 -16.30 -9.59
C ALA A 111 -20.46 -17.27 -8.65
N LEU A 112 -19.34 -16.82 -8.08
CA LEU A 112 -18.47 -17.60 -7.19
C LEU A 112 -18.85 -17.48 -5.71
N LEU A 113 -19.91 -16.72 -5.41
CA LEU A 113 -20.47 -16.58 -4.06
C LEU A 113 -21.52 -17.69 -3.84
N TYR A 114 -21.51 -18.34 -2.68
CA TYR A 114 -22.64 -19.18 -2.27
C TYR A 114 -23.87 -18.29 -1.99
N LYS A 115 -25.06 -18.87 -2.04
CA LYS A 115 -26.33 -18.13 -1.86
C LYS A 115 -26.37 -17.34 -0.54
N ASP A 116 -25.71 -17.85 0.49
CA ASP A 116 -25.67 -17.26 1.84
C ASP A 116 -24.46 -16.33 2.09
N ASP A 117 -23.56 -16.20 1.10
CA ASP A 117 -22.32 -15.41 1.20
C ASP A 117 -22.50 -13.91 0.86
N VAL A 118 -23.60 -13.58 0.20
CA VAL A 118 -23.86 -12.24 -0.34
C VAL A 118 -23.80 -11.12 0.71
N PRO A 119 -24.25 -11.31 1.97
CA PRO A 119 -24.14 -10.27 3.00
C PRO A 119 -22.82 -10.30 3.80
N THR A 120 -22.04 -11.39 3.74
CA THR A 120 -20.86 -11.62 4.61
C THR A 120 -19.53 -11.35 3.91
N PHE A 121 -19.48 -11.41 2.58
CA PHE A 121 -18.26 -11.04 1.86
C PHE A 121 -17.94 -9.56 2.09
N PRO A 122 -16.67 -9.18 2.32
CA PRO A 122 -16.27 -7.79 2.56
C PRO A 122 -16.47 -6.91 1.31
N LEU A 123 -17.72 -6.54 1.04
CA LEU A 123 -18.15 -5.79 -0.13
C LEU A 123 -18.26 -4.29 0.15
N ASN A 124 -18.33 -3.91 1.43
CA ASN A 124 -18.58 -2.53 1.89
C ASN A 124 -17.35 -1.88 2.54
N MET A 125 -16.14 -2.40 2.32
CA MET A 125 -14.87 -1.77 2.74
C MET A 125 -14.35 -0.75 1.72
#